data_AF-A0A6C0JEK8-F1
#
_entry.id   AF-A0A6C0JEK8-F1
#
_cell.length_a   1.000
_cell.length_b   1.000
_cell.length_c   1.000
_cell.angle_alpha   90.00
_cell.angle_beta   90.00
_cell.angle_gamma   90.00
#
_symmetry.space_group_name_H-M   'P 1'
#
loop_
_entity.id
_entity.type
_entity.pdbx_description
1 polymer ?
#
loop_
_entity_poly.entity_id
_entity_poly.type
_entity_poly.pdbx_seq_one_letter_code
_entity_poly.pdbx_strand_id
1 'polypeptide(L)'
;MSWAVCYSGSNNVHFNFPPIMADGRNYASWQPDAVINQRIQTQENIHSNWSYRQYLQQNGLQIMKYNSMESCYDLGLDPHTQTNTTPSSNVPYTFRNIYDTNTPGYGYSNSDLKNPYLSREQLNSRMIAPAIHTANFQNTNN
;
A
#
# COMPACT_ATOMS: atom_id res chain seq x y z
N MET A 1 3.63 -38.47 -50.30
CA MET A 1 3.06 -37.14 -50.04
C MET A 1 3.71 -36.60 -48.78
N SER A 2 4.59 -35.62 -48.93
CA SER A 2 5.34 -34.98 -47.86
C SER A 2 4.63 -33.71 -47.46
N TRP A 3 4.20 -33.60 -46.21
CA TRP A 3 3.83 -32.31 -45.61
C TRP A 3 3.77 -32.49 -44.09
N ALA A 4 4.94 -32.34 -43.46
CA ALA A 4 4.98 -31.89 -42.08
C ALA A 4 4.31 -30.50 -42.03
N VAL A 5 3.00 -30.45 -41.83
CA VAL A 5 2.33 -29.24 -41.36
C VAL A 5 2.58 -29.12 -39.88
N CYS A 6 3.62 -28.38 -39.56
CA CYS A 6 3.60 -27.60 -38.34
C CYS A 6 2.45 -26.59 -38.46
N TYR A 7 1.27 -26.92 -37.92
CA TYR A 7 0.37 -25.87 -37.44
C TYR A 7 1.18 -25.19 -36.35
N SER A 8 1.64 -23.96 -36.61
CA SER A 8 2.36 -23.15 -35.65
C SER A 8 1.62 -23.21 -34.30
N GLY A 9 2.09 -24.07 -33.42
CA GLY A 9 1.56 -24.21 -32.07
C GLY A 9 1.89 -22.92 -31.37
N SER A 10 0.89 -22.07 -31.18
CA SER A 10 0.96 -21.07 -30.14
C SER A 10 1.19 -21.84 -28.84
N ASN A 11 2.43 -21.86 -28.34
CA ASN A 11 2.77 -22.42 -27.03
C ASN A 11 2.14 -21.64 -25.87
N ASN A 12 1.29 -20.66 -26.17
CA ASN A 12 0.55 -19.89 -25.21
C ASN A 12 -0.91 -20.40 -25.15
N VAL A 13 -1.24 -21.13 -24.09
CA VAL A 13 -2.61 -21.55 -23.76
C VAL A 13 -3.43 -20.42 -23.11
N HIS A 14 -2.78 -19.32 -22.74
CA HIS A 14 -3.38 -18.16 -22.06
C HIS A 14 -3.27 -16.90 -22.94
N PHE A 15 -4.26 -16.67 -23.80
CA PHE A 15 -4.24 -15.56 -24.78
C PHE A 15 -4.10 -14.15 -24.17
N ASN A 16 -4.48 -13.98 -22.90
CA ASN A 16 -4.37 -12.69 -22.19
C ASN A 16 -3.00 -12.47 -21.53
N PHE A 17 -2.09 -13.44 -21.66
CA PHE A 17 -0.78 -13.41 -21.00
C PHE A 17 0.32 -13.44 -22.07
N PRO A 18 1.49 -12.87 -21.78
CA PRO A 18 2.61 -12.91 -22.71
C PRO A 18 3.01 -14.37 -23.01
N PRO A 19 3.50 -14.65 -24.22
CA PRO A 19 3.85 -16.01 -24.62
C PRO A 19 4.99 -16.58 -23.75
N ILE A 20 4.82 -17.84 -23.33
CA ILE A 20 5.79 -18.61 -22.54
C ILE A 20 6.93 -19.04 -23.48
N MET A 21 7.88 -18.15 -23.73
CA MET A 21 9.07 -18.42 -24.54
C MET A 21 10.29 -18.56 -23.64
N ALA A 22 11.08 -19.61 -23.82
CA ALA A 22 12.32 -19.85 -23.07
C ALA A 22 13.46 -18.85 -23.40
N ASP A 23 13.31 -18.09 -24.49
CA ASP A 23 14.32 -17.24 -25.11
C ASP A 23 14.52 -15.87 -24.41
N GLY A 24 14.00 -15.66 -23.20
CA GLY A 24 14.30 -14.46 -22.40
C GLY A 24 13.87 -13.10 -22.98
N ARG A 25 13.22 -13.07 -24.15
CA ARG A 25 12.71 -11.86 -24.83
C ARG A 25 11.41 -11.30 -24.24
N ASN A 26 10.98 -11.79 -23.09
CA ASN A 26 10.12 -11.01 -22.19
C ASN A 26 11.05 -9.99 -21.53
N TYR A 27 11.38 -8.93 -22.28
CA TYR A 27 12.27 -7.88 -21.82
C TYR A 27 11.78 -7.39 -20.46
N ALA A 28 12.67 -7.41 -19.47
CA ALA A 28 12.48 -6.57 -18.30
C ALA A 28 12.45 -5.12 -18.80
N SER A 29 11.25 -4.55 -18.96
CA SER A 29 11.05 -3.15 -19.31
C SER A 29 11.40 -2.20 -18.17
N TRP A 30 12.26 -2.64 -17.26
CA TRP A 30 12.67 -1.91 -16.08
C TRP A 30 13.28 -0.58 -16.52
N GLN A 31 12.52 0.49 -16.28
CA GLN A 31 12.97 1.86 -16.46
C GLN A 31 13.26 2.41 -15.06
N PRO A 32 14.42 3.04 -14.84
CA PRO A 32 14.70 3.65 -13.55
C PRO A 32 13.65 4.73 -13.23
N ASP A 33 13.18 4.77 -11.97
CA ASP A 33 12.18 5.74 -11.51
C ASP A 33 12.60 7.19 -11.76
N ALA A 34 13.91 7.47 -11.74
CA ALA A 34 14.45 8.79 -12.05
C ALA A 34 14.13 9.24 -13.49
N VAL A 35 14.18 8.31 -14.46
CA VAL A 35 13.85 8.58 -15.87
C VAL A 35 12.36 8.83 -16.04
N ILE A 36 11.52 8.06 -15.34
CA ILE A 36 10.06 8.25 -15.33
C ILE A 36 9.73 9.61 -14.71
N ASN A 37 10.32 9.94 -13.56
CA ASN A 37 10.10 11.21 -12.89
C ASN A 37 10.56 12.41 -13.74
N GLN A 38 11.68 12.29 -14.44
CA GLN A 38 12.12 13.33 -15.38
C GLN A 38 11.12 13.48 -16.52
N ARG A 39 10.60 12.37 -17.07
CA ARG A 39 9.57 12.41 -18.10
C ARG A 39 8.29 13.09 -17.61
N ILE A 40 7.81 12.76 -16.41
CA ILE A 40 6.65 13.43 -15.78
C ILE A 40 6.89 14.93 -15.66
N GLN A 41 8.05 15.35 -15.14
CA GLN A 41 8.38 16.77 -15.04
C GLN A 41 8.37 17.47 -16.40
N THR A 42 8.88 16.83 -17.46
CA THR A 42 8.86 17.40 -18.81
C THR A 42 7.46 17.43 -19.42
N GLN A 43 6.63 16.40 -19.21
CA GLN A 43 5.28 16.29 -19.78
C GLN A 43 4.31 17.27 -19.11
N GLU A 44 4.41 17.38 -17.79
CA GLU A 44 3.55 18.23 -16.96
C GLU A 44 4.13 19.65 -16.81
N ASN A 45 5.20 19.96 -17.54
CA ASN A 45 5.84 21.27 -17.58
C ASN A 45 6.20 21.79 -16.17
N ILE A 46 6.73 20.92 -15.31
CA ILE A 46 7.07 21.23 -13.91
C ILE A 46 8.48 21.82 -13.85
N HIS A 47 8.57 23.10 -13.49
CA HIS A 47 9.84 23.85 -13.46
C HIS A 47 10.24 24.33 -12.06
N SER A 48 9.38 24.14 -11.05
CA SER A 48 9.62 24.61 -9.68
C SER A 48 9.26 23.55 -8.64
N ASN A 49 9.91 23.64 -7.48
CA ASN A 49 9.62 22.77 -6.34
C ASN A 49 8.17 22.89 -5.86
N TRP A 50 7.57 24.08 -5.98
CA TRP A 50 6.19 24.30 -5.58
C TRP A 50 5.22 23.59 -6.54
N SER A 51 5.41 23.74 -7.85
CA SER A 51 4.61 23.03 -8.86
C SER A 51 4.73 21.51 -8.73
N TYR A 52 5.93 21.00 -8.39
CA TYR A 52 6.13 19.57 -8.18
C TYR A 52 5.34 19.06 -6.97
N ARG A 53 5.38 19.79 -5.84
CA ARG A 53 4.58 19.44 -4.65
C ARG A 53 3.08 19.48 -4.94
N GLN A 54 2.62 20.50 -5.66
CA GLN A 54 1.22 20.60 -6.06
C GLN A 54 0.79 19.41 -6.93
N TYR A 55 1.61 19.05 -7.92
CA TYR A 55 1.35 17.89 -8.78
C TYR A 55 1.24 16.60 -7.96
N LEU A 56 2.16 16.36 -7.02
CA LEU A 56 2.11 15.18 -6.15
C LEU A 56 0.89 15.17 -5.22
N GLN A 57 0.46 16.33 -4.73
CA GLN A 57 -0.75 16.43 -3.92
C GLN A 57 -2.01 16.12 -4.72
N GLN A 58 -2.07 16.58 -5.97
CA GLN A 58 -3.22 16.38 -6.85
C GLN A 58 -3.29 14.95 -7.40
N ASN A 59 -2.14 14.35 -7.74
CA ASN A 59 -2.05 13.06 -8.43
C ASN A 59 -1.55 11.91 -7.55
N GLY A 60 -1.25 12.15 -6.27
CA GLY A 60 -0.61 11.17 -5.39
C GLY A 60 -1.34 9.83 -5.28
N LEU A 61 -2.68 9.84 -5.24
CA LEU A 61 -3.48 8.62 -5.22
C LEU A 61 -3.31 7.78 -6.49
N GLN A 62 -3.22 8.44 -7.66
CA GLN A 62 -3.03 7.76 -8.93
C GLN A 62 -1.61 7.19 -9.06
N ILE A 63 -0.60 7.95 -8.64
CA ILE A 63 0.81 7.52 -8.62
C ILE A 63 0.96 6.29 -7.72
N MET A 64 0.40 6.32 -6.51
CA MET A 64 0.43 5.16 -5.61
C MET A 64 -0.25 3.93 -6.20
N LYS A 65 -1.40 4.13 -6.86
CA LYS A 65 -2.12 3.04 -7.54
C LYS A 65 -1.28 2.42 -8.67
N TYR A 66 -0.66 3.26 -9.50
CA TYR A 66 0.19 2.81 -10.60
C TYR A 66 1.40 2.04 -10.07
N ASN A 67 2.15 2.60 -9.12
CA ASN A 67 3.32 1.95 -8.53
C ASN A 67 2.98 0.61 -7.88
N SER A 68 1.82 0.52 -7.22
CA SER A 68 1.34 -0.74 -6.64
C SER A 68 1.00 -1.77 -7.72
N MET A 69 0.37 -1.36 -8.81
CA MET A 69 0.05 -2.23 -9.94
C MET A 69 1.30 -2.75 -10.66
N GLU A 70 2.28 -1.89 -10.93
CA GLU A 70 3.57 -2.29 -11.52
C GLU A 70 4.29 -3.28 -10.62
N SER A 71 4.31 -3.02 -9.30
CA SER A 71 4.91 -3.94 -8.33
C SER A 71 4.20 -5.29 -8.31
N CYS A 72 2.87 -5.32 -8.40
CA CYS A 72 2.12 -6.57 -8.48
C CYS A 72 2.47 -7.33 -9.78
N TYR A 73 2.58 -6.61 -10.91
CA TYR A 73 2.95 -7.20 -12.19
C TYR A 73 4.35 -7.81 -12.15
N ASP A 74 5.34 -7.09 -11.61
CA ASP A 74 6.72 -7.56 -11.46
C ASP A 74 6.83 -8.78 -10.53
N LEU A 75 5.99 -8.84 -9.49
CA LEU A 75 5.93 -9.96 -8.56
C LEU A 75 5.06 -11.13 -9.07
N GLY A 76 4.37 -10.97 -10.20
CA GLY A 76 3.39 -11.95 -10.70
C GLY A 76 2.18 -12.14 -9.77
N LEU A 77 1.85 -11.13 -8.98
CA LEU A 77 0.69 -11.11 -8.08
C LEU A 77 -0.50 -10.49 -8.80
N ASP A 78 -1.70 -11.02 -8.55
CA ASP A 78 -2.92 -10.37 -9.01
C ASP A 78 -3.08 -9.01 -8.31
N PRO A 79 -3.29 -7.91 -9.06
CA PRO A 79 -3.48 -6.60 -8.45
C PRO A 79 -4.74 -6.64 -7.58
N HIS A 80 -4.55 -6.47 -6.28
CA HIS A 80 -5.66 -6.51 -5.32
C HIS A 80 -6.58 -5.31 -5.54
N THR A 81 -7.72 -5.53 -6.20
CA THR A 81 -8.81 -4.56 -6.26
C THR A 81 -9.74 -4.82 -5.08
N GLN A 82 -9.81 -3.88 -4.13
CA GLN A 82 -10.87 -3.90 -3.12
C GLN A 82 -12.21 -3.63 -3.81
N THR A 83 -12.84 -4.70 -4.28
CA THR A 83 -14.24 -4.64 -4.69
C THR A 83 -15.05 -4.86 -3.43
N ASN A 84 -15.67 -3.81 -2.89
CA ASN A 84 -16.64 -3.89 -1.78
C ASN A 84 -17.91 -4.69 -2.14
N THR A 85 -17.83 -5.54 -3.17
CA THR A 85 -18.90 -6.28 -3.81
C THR A 85 -19.17 -7.62 -3.12
N THR A 86 -18.30 -8.07 -2.22
CA THR A 86 -18.56 -9.27 -1.42
C THR A 86 -18.50 -8.90 0.06
N PRO A 87 -19.64 -8.63 0.72
CA PRO A 87 -19.71 -8.62 2.17
C PRO A 87 -19.40 -10.05 2.63
N SER A 88 -18.14 -10.33 2.94
CA SER A 88 -17.76 -11.57 3.60
C SER A 88 -18.41 -11.54 4.99
N SER A 89 -19.37 -12.44 5.21
CA SER A 89 -20.06 -12.59 6.50
C SER A 89 -19.13 -13.07 7.62
N ASN A 90 -17.91 -13.50 7.29
CA ASN A 90 -16.94 -14.07 8.22
C ASN A 90 -15.61 -13.29 8.19
N VAL A 91 -15.68 -11.96 8.29
CA VAL A 91 -14.49 -11.14 8.51
C VAL A 91 -14.24 -10.97 10.01
N PRO A 92 -12.96 -11.00 10.45
CA PRO A 92 -12.62 -10.66 11.82
C PRO A 92 -13.16 -9.28 12.20
N TYR A 93 -13.66 -9.14 13.43
CA TYR A 93 -14.12 -7.84 13.90
C TYR A 93 -12.94 -6.88 14.06
N THR A 94 -13.02 -5.74 13.37
CA THR A 94 -12.06 -4.64 13.49
C THR A 94 -12.60 -3.58 14.44
N PHE A 95 -11.86 -3.33 15.53
CA PHE A 95 -12.14 -2.22 16.44
C PHE A 95 -11.87 -0.89 15.75
N ARG A 96 -12.73 0.11 15.97
CA ARG A 96 -12.59 1.42 15.31
C ARG A 96 -11.41 2.22 15.84
N ASN A 97 -11.11 2.08 17.12
CA ASN A 97 -10.03 2.78 17.80
C ASN A 97 -9.69 2.06 19.12
N ILE A 98 -8.68 2.56 19.83
CA ILE A 98 -8.20 2.00 21.11
C ILE A 98 -9.22 2.09 22.26
N TYR A 99 -10.21 2.97 22.14
CA TYR A 99 -11.28 3.17 23.11
C TYR A 99 -12.56 2.40 22.74
N ASP A 100 -12.54 1.61 21.67
CA ASP A 100 -13.67 0.80 21.25
C ASP A 100 -13.86 -0.39 22.21
N THR A 101 -14.90 -0.32 23.03
CA THR A 101 -15.25 -1.33 24.04
C THR A 101 -16.29 -2.33 23.55
N ASN A 102 -16.62 -2.31 22.26
CA ASN A 102 -17.59 -3.25 21.69
C ASN A 102 -17.09 -4.69 21.82
N THR A 103 -17.99 -5.60 22.18
CA THR A 103 -17.68 -7.02 22.29
C THR A 103 -18.19 -7.75 21.05
N PRO A 104 -17.32 -8.14 20.10
CA PRO A 104 -17.76 -8.83 18.89
C PRO A 104 -18.21 -10.25 19.18
N GLY A 105 -19.48 -10.40 19.54
CA GLY A 105 -20.28 -11.64 19.56
C GLY A 105 -19.49 -12.95 19.69
N TYR A 106 -19.75 -13.88 18.75
CA TYR A 106 -19.19 -15.23 18.77
C TYR A 106 -17.65 -15.22 18.69
N GLY A 107 -17.00 -15.92 19.63
CA GLY A 107 -15.54 -16.05 19.68
C GLY A 107 -14.83 -14.97 20.50
N TYR A 108 -15.51 -13.90 20.93
CA TYR A 108 -14.92 -12.94 21.86
C TYR A 108 -14.75 -13.57 23.24
N SER A 109 -13.51 -13.69 23.68
CA SER A 109 -13.14 -14.12 25.02
C SER A 109 -12.24 -13.10 25.70
N ASN A 110 -12.41 -12.95 27.02
CA ASN A 110 -11.50 -12.20 27.88
C ASN A 110 -10.46 -13.17 28.44
N SER A 111 -9.23 -12.70 28.58
CA SER A 111 -8.16 -13.43 29.27
C SER A 111 -7.48 -12.52 30.29
N ASP A 112 -6.84 -13.16 31.26
CA ASP A 112 -6.01 -12.54 32.29
C ASP A 112 -4.89 -11.66 31.71
N LEU A 113 -4.36 -12.00 30.53
CA LEU A 113 -3.34 -11.21 29.83
C LEU A 113 -3.94 -10.14 28.91
N LYS A 114 -5.09 -10.39 28.31
CA LYS A 114 -5.73 -9.46 27.36
C LYS A 114 -6.24 -8.20 28.05
N ASN A 115 -6.90 -8.36 29.19
CA ASN A 115 -7.49 -7.23 29.92
C ASN A 115 -6.45 -6.19 30.38
N PRO A 116 -5.35 -6.56 31.06
CA PRO A 116 -4.33 -5.59 31.46
C PRO A 116 -3.60 -4.99 30.26
N TYR A 117 -3.37 -5.75 29.19
CA TYR A 117 -2.78 -5.23 27.96
C TYR A 117 -3.63 -4.12 27.35
N LEU A 118 -4.93 -4.38 27.10
CA LEU A 118 -5.83 -3.39 26.50
C LEU A 118 -5.96 -2.15 27.39
N SER A 119 -6.03 -2.32 28.71
CA SER A 119 -6.08 -1.20 29.66
C SER A 119 -4.79 -0.36 29.62
N ARG A 120 -3.62 -1.01 29.55
CA ARG A 120 -2.33 -0.32 29.45
C ARG A 120 -2.24 0.51 28.17
N GLU A 121 -2.65 -0.06 27.04
CA GLU A 121 -2.67 0.67 25.76
C GLU A 121 -3.61 1.89 25.83
N GLN A 122 -4.80 1.74 26.42
CA GLN A 122 -5.74 2.85 26.63
C GLN A 122 -5.22 3.95 27.57
N LEU A 123 -4.43 3.60 28.58
CA LEU A 123 -3.77 4.57 29.46
C LEU A 123 -2.64 5.28 28.73
N ASN A 124 -1.84 4.54 27.96
CA ASN A 124 -0.76 5.09 27.16
C ASN A 124 -1.28 6.09 26.13
N SER A 125 -2.41 5.80 25.48
CA SER A 125 -3.02 6.72 24.51
C SER A 125 -3.60 8.00 25.15
N ARG A 126 -3.76 8.02 26.48
CA ARG A 126 -4.17 9.19 27.27
C ARG A 126 -2.98 9.93 27.90
N MET A 127 -1.75 9.43 27.74
CA MET A 127 -0.59 10.14 28.26
C MET A 127 -0.44 11.47 27.52
N ILE A 128 -0.57 12.55 28.26
CA ILE A 128 -0.27 13.91 27.81
C ILE A 128 1.05 14.30 28.46
N ALA A 129 1.94 14.90 27.69
CA ALA A 129 3.19 15.44 28.25
C ALA A 129 2.85 16.45 29.35
N PRO A 130 3.58 16.45 30.48
CA PRO A 130 3.34 17.42 31.54
C PRO A 130 3.49 18.84 30.97
N ALA A 131 2.54 19.71 31.30
CA ALA A 131 2.65 21.13 30.95
C ALA A 131 3.72 21.76 31.84
N ILE A 132 4.87 22.10 31.26
CA ILE A 132 5.91 22.85 31.95
C ILE A 132 5.52 24.33 31.89
N HIS A 133 4.95 24.84 32.97
CA HIS A 133 4.72 26.28 33.11
C HIS A 133 6.05 27.02 33.21
N THR A 134 6.26 27.99 32.34
CA THR A 134 7.51 28.79 32.30
C THR A 134 7.76 29.58 33.58
N ALA A 135 6.72 29.81 34.39
CA ALA A 135 6.81 30.43 35.71
C ALA A 135 7.61 29.61 36.74
N ASN A 136 7.79 28.30 36.52
CA ASN A 136 8.57 27.43 37.39
C ASN A 136 10.06 27.39 37.05
N PHE A 137 10.49 28.04 35.96
CA PHE A 137 11.91 28.27 35.71
C PHE A 137 12.35 29.42 36.60
N GLN A 138 12.95 29.11 37.75
CA GLN A 138 13.70 30.11 38.48
C GLN A 138 14.88 30.53 37.59
N ASN A 139 14.97 31.83 37.29
CA ASN A 139 16.17 32.41 36.70
C ASN A 139 17.34 32.11 37.64
N THR A 140 18.13 31.09 37.34
CA THR A 140 19.43 30.89 37.97
C THR A 140 20.40 31.88 37.34
N ASN A 141 20.24 33.16 37.67
CA ASN A 141 21.25 34.17 37.44
C ASN A 141 22.19 34.14 38.65
N ASN A 142 23.32 33.45 38.50
CA ASN A 142 24.54 33.67 39.28
C ASN A 142 25.67 33.94 38.29
#